data_AF-A0AAT9LNV7-F1
#
_entry.id   AF-A0AAT9LNV7-F1
#
_cell.length_a   1.000
_cell.length_b   1.000
_cell.length_c   1.000
_cell.angle_alpha   90.00
_cell.angle_beta   90.00
_cell.angle_gamma   90.00
#
_symmetry.space_group_name_H-M   'P 1'
#
loop_
_entity.id
_entity.type
_entity.pdbx_description
1 polymer ?
#
loop_
_entity_poly.entity_id
_entity_poly.type
_entity_poly.pdbx_seq_one_letter_code
_entity_poly.pdbx_strand_id
1 'polypeptide(L)'
;MTWLSENKTDFDVAPGKTVSVRITADSSAVSQPGTYEGLVFVSTDSPYGGVGPVKVTMTATPPAAWGKIAGTVTNSSGQPVAGATVAVCTMYDTKTGACGPTTFTLKTDGQGHYQLWLNKGYNPLQVIFAKDGFTPVMKIVKVQKGETVTTDVKLTANSAFSTAKTQQYLNDTIKRSK
;
A
#
# COMPACT_ATOMS: atom_id res chain seq x y z
N MET A 1 3.13 9.88 11.44
CA MET A 1 2.34 11.00 10.93
C MET A 1 0.89 10.55 10.90
N THR A 2 -0.03 11.36 11.43
CA THR A 2 -1.48 11.09 11.39
C THR A 2 -2.13 12.13 10.48
N TRP A 3 -3.02 11.70 9.61
CA TRP A 3 -3.81 12.60 8.75
C TRP A 3 -5.03 13.13 9.48
N LEU A 4 -5.40 12.54 10.62
CA LEU A 4 -6.56 12.90 11.43
C LEU A 4 -6.10 13.24 12.85
N SER A 5 -6.56 14.36 13.39
CA SER A 5 -6.23 14.79 14.75
C SER A 5 -7.31 15.67 15.36
N GLU A 6 -7.44 15.62 16.69
CA GLU A 6 -8.28 16.51 17.49
C GLU A 6 -7.46 17.58 18.21
N ASN A 7 -8.06 18.75 18.46
CA ASN A 7 -7.38 19.81 19.23
C ASN A 7 -7.35 19.56 20.75
N LYS A 8 -8.20 18.66 21.24
CA LYS A 8 -8.26 18.21 22.64
C LYS A 8 -8.85 16.81 22.68
N THR A 9 -8.42 16.01 23.64
CA THR A 9 -8.85 14.63 23.84
C THR A 9 -9.66 14.43 25.11
N ASP A 10 -9.75 15.45 25.95
CA ASP A 10 -10.44 15.44 27.23
C ASP A 10 -11.07 16.81 27.51
N PHE A 11 -12.25 16.82 28.15
CA PHE A 11 -13.00 18.02 28.51
C PHE A 11 -14.20 17.70 29.40
N ASP A 12 -14.56 18.65 30.27
CA ASP A 12 -15.82 18.62 31.00
C ASP A 12 -16.91 19.43 30.30
N VAL A 13 -18.14 18.90 30.30
CA VAL A 13 -19.33 19.59 29.82
C VAL A 13 -20.24 19.91 31.00
N ALA A 14 -20.24 21.17 31.42
CA ALA A 14 -21.15 21.62 32.49
C ALA A 14 -22.63 21.46 32.09
N PRO A 15 -23.56 21.31 33.05
CA PRO A 15 -24.98 21.12 32.76
C PRO A 15 -25.55 22.21 31.84
N GLY A 16 -26.21 21.78 30.75
CA GLY A 16 -26.80 22.67 29.75
C GLY A 16 -25.79 23.48 28.92
N LYS A 17 -24.50 23.13 28.97
CA LYS A 17 -23.44 23.77 28.18
C LYS A 17 -22.98 22.87 27.04
N THR A 18 -22.21 23.47 26.13
CA THR A 18 -21.64 22.81 24.95
C THR A 18 -20.14 23.04 24.92
N VAL A 19 -19.39 21.99 24.58
CA VAL A 19 -17.95 22.07 24.26
C VAL A 19 -17.74 21.72 22.80
N SER A 20 -17.04 22.58 22.07
CA SER A 20 -16.64 22.30 20.69
C SER A 20 -15.24 21.67 20.65
N VAL A 21 -15.12 20.54 19.95
CA VAL A 21 -13.86 19.88 19.60
C VAL A 21 -13.61 20.10 18.12
N ARG A 22 -12.41 20.57 17.77
CA ARG A 22 -12.00 20.76 16.39
C ARG A 22 -11.30 19.50 15.90
N ILE A 23 -11.80 18.97 14.79
CA ILE A 23 -11.17 17.88 14.05
C ILE A 23 -10.42 18.47 12.86
N THR A 24 -9.18 18.05 12.67
CA THR A 24 -8.35 18.44 11.54
C THR A 24 -8.05 17.20 10.70
N ALA A 25 -8.32 17.30 9.39
CA ALA A 25 -7.87 16.36 8.39
C ALA A 25 -6.79 17.03 7.54
N ASP A 26 -5.57 16.48 7.54
CA ASP A 26 -4.39 17.04 6.87
C ASP A 26 -3.91 16.12 5.74
N SER A 27 -4.15 16.55 4.51
CA SER A 27 -3.73 15.83 3.31
C SER A 27 -2.23 15.92 3.04
N SER A 28 -1.51 16.87 3.65
CA SER A 28 -0.06 16.93 3.56
C SER A 28 0.63 15.82 4.36
N ALA A 29 -0.09 15.22 5.31
CA ALA A 29 0.39 14.10 6.12
C ALA A 29 0.30 12.74 5.38
N VAL A 30 -0.27 12.68 4.18
CA VAL A 30 -0.36 11.46 3.36
C VAL A 30 0.48 11.57 2.09
N SER A 31 1.13 10.47 1.72
CA SER A 31 2.04 10.41 0.57
C SER A 31 1.37 9.98 -0.73
N GLN A 32 0.11 9.50 -0.68
CA GLN A 32 -0.61 9.01 -1.84
C GLN A 32 -2.01 9.64 -1.91
N PRO A 33 -2.48 10.00 -3.10
CA PRO A 33 -3.88 10.33 -3.33
C PRO A 33 -4.80 9.16 -3.03
N GLY A 34 -6.00 9.46 -2.54
CA GLY A 34 -6.99 8.45 -2.19
C GLY A 34 -8.01 8.95 -1.17
N THR A 35 -8.94 8.05 -0.84
CA THR A 35 -9.91 8.26 0.24
C THR A 35 -9.35 7.68 1.53
N TYR A 36 -9.38 8.48 2.59
CA TYR A 36 -8.97 8.13 3.93
C TYR A 36 -10.17 8.21 4.85
N GLU A 37 -10.45 7.12 5.56
CA GLU A 37 -11.56 7.02 6.49
C GLU A 37 -11.04 6.83 7.91
N GLY A 38 -11.61 7.58 8.84
CA GLY A 38 -11.29 7.55 10.25
C GLY A 38 -12.54 7.63 11.11
N LEU A 39 -12.45 7.13 12.33
CA LEU A 39 -13.51 7.22 13.33
C LEU A 39 -12.98 8.01 14.52
N VAL A 40 -13.73 9.01 14.95
CA VAL A 40 -13.51 9.70 16.22
C VAL A 40 -14.50 9.13 17.22
N PHE A 41 -13.97 8.51 18.27
CA PHE A 41 -14.76 7.96 19.36
C PHE A 41 -14.85 8.96 20.50
N VAL A 42 -16.04 9.08 21.08
CA VAL A 42 -16.26 9.88 22.29
C VAL A 42 -16.65 8.93 23.40
N SER A 43 -15.76 8.75 24.36
CA SER A 43 -16.03 8.04 25.59
C SER A 43 -16.55 9.04 26.62
N THR A 44 -17.56 8.65 27.40
CA THR A 44 -18.16 9.48 28.44
C THR A 44 -18.49 8.60 29.64
N ASP A 45 -18.34 9.17 30.83
CA ASP A 45 -18.77 8.63 32.12
C ASP A 45 -20.21 9.08 32.48
N SER A 46 -20.87 9.83 31.60
CA SER A 46 -22.22 10.33 31.85
C SER A 46 -23.28 9.21 31.84
N PRO A 47 -24.36 9.35 32.63
CA PRO A 47 -25.43 8.34 32.70
C PRO A 47 -26.34 8.33 31.46
N TYR A 48 -26.20 9.30 30.54
CA TYR A 48 -27.11 9.49 29.40
C TYR A 48 -26.72 8.67 28.15
N GLY A 49 -25.78 7.73 28.30
CA GLY A 49 -25.36 6.82 27.23
C GLY A 49 -24.23 7.39 26.35
N GLY A 50 -23.57 6.51 25.61
CA GLY A 50 -22.44 6.86 24.76
C GLY A 50 -22.84 7.62 23.50
N VAL A 51 -21.97 8.52 23.06
CA VAL A 51 -22.08 9.16 21.75
C VAL A 51 -21.55 8.19 20.70
N GLY A 52 -22.31 7.97 19.63
CA GLY A 52 -21.85 7.12 18.51
C GLY A 52 -20.59 7.70 17.85
N PRO A 53 -19.77 6.86 17.19
CA PRO A 53 -18.54 7.32 16.55
C PRO A 53 -18.84 8.33 15.43
N VAL A 54 -18.04 9.39 15.37
CA VAL A 54 -18.09 10.37 14.29
C VAL A 54 -17.22 9.86 13.14
N LYS A 55 -17.84 9.62 11.98
CA LYS A 55 -17.13 9.23 10.76
C LYS A 55 -16.47 10.45 10.12
N VAL A 56 -15.20 10.33 9.79
CA VAL A 56 -14.43 11.35 9.08
C VAL A 56 -13.90 10.75 7.78
N THR A 57 -14.19 11.42 6.67
CA THR A 57 -13.68 11.05 5.35
C THR A 57 -12.87 12.21 4.79
N MET A 58 -11.62 11.94 4.42
CA MET A 58 -10.76 12.87 3.68
C MET A 58 -10.48 12.32 2.29
N THR A 59 -10.64 13.15 1.27
CA THR A 59 -10.25 12.82 -0.11
C THR A 59 -9.01 13.62 -0.49
N ALA A 60 -7.87 12.94 -0.63
CA ALA A 60 -6.63 13.53 -1.15
C ALA A 60 -6.61 13.39 -2.68
N THR A 61 -6.63 14.52 -3.38
CA THR A 61 -6.62 14.54 -4.85
C THR A 61 -5.20 14.46 -5.41
N PRO A 62 -5.00 13.76 -6.55
CA PRO A 62 -3.69 13.68 -7.17
C PRO A 62 -3.27 15.04 -7.76
N PRO A 63 -1.97 15.42 -7.64
CA PRO A 63 -1.45 16.58 -8.35
C PRO A 63 -1.64 16.46 -9.88
N ALA A 64 -1.82 17.60 -10.54
CA ALA A 64 -2.20 17.63 -11.96
C ALA A 64 -1.20 16.99 -12.94
N ALA A 65 0.06 16.76 -12.56
CA ALA A 65 1.06 16.09 -13.39
C ALA A 65 1.18 14.58 -13.12
N TRP A 66 0.43 14.06 -12.16
CA TRP A 66 0.52 12.68 -11.72
C TRP A 66 -0.38 11.76 -12.54
N GLY A 67 0.01 10.50 -12.62
CA GLY A 67 -0.80 9.38 -13.07
C GLY A 67 -0.66 8.21 -12.12
N LYS A 68 -1.49 7.19 -12.28
CA LYS A 68 -1.50 5.99 -11.44
C LYS A 68 -0.99 4.80 -12.25
N ILE A 69 -0.07 4.02 -11.69
CA ILE A 69 0.12 2.63 -12.10
C ILE A 69 -0.64 1.74 -11.12
N ALA A 70 -1.35 0.73 -11.62
CA ALA A 70 -2.07 -0.22 -10.77
C ALA A 70 -2.19 -1.57 -11.47
N GLY A 71 -2.51 -2.60 -10.72
CA GLY A 71 -2.79 -3.90 -11.31
C GLY A 71 -2.88 -4.99 -10.26
N THR A 72 -2.96 -6.22 -10.73
CA THR A 72 -3.07 -7.42 -9.90
C THR A 72 -1.93 -8.38 -10.20
N VAL A 73 -1.33 -8.92 -9.14
CA VAL A 73 -0.34 -9.98 -9.22
C VAL A 73 -1.01 -11.32 -8.92
N THR A 74 -0.91 -12.25 -9.85
CA THR A 74 -1.49 -13.59 -9.74
C THR A 74 -0.44 -14.68 -9.91
N ASN A 75 -0.74 -15.90 -9.50
CA ASN A 75 0.08 -17.08 -9.76
C ASN A 75 -0.36 -17.77 -11.06
N SER A 76 0.32 -18.88 -11.40
CA SER A 76 0.00 -19.62 -12.64
C SER A 76 -1.42 -20.16 -12.73
N SER A 77 -2.07 -20.38 -11.59
CA SER A 77 -3.46 -20.85 -11.47
C SER A 77 -4.49 -19.70 -11.44
N GLY A 78 -4.05 -18.45 -11.63
CA GLY A 78 -4.91 -17.26 -11.60
C GLY A 78 -5.28 -16.79 -10.19
N GLN A 79 -4.72 -17.38 -9.13
CA GLN A 79 -4.99 -16.95 -7.76
C GLN A 79 -4.16 -15.71 -7.42
N PRO A 80 -4.69 -14.76 -6.63
CA PRO A 80 -3.96 -13.57 -6.23
C PRO A 80 -2.74 -13.91 -5.37
N VAL A 81 -1.64 -13.17 -5.55
CA VAL A 81 -0.41 -13.31 -4.78
C VAL A 81 -0.31 -12.15 -3.80
N ALA A 82 -0.67 -12.42 -2.54
CA ALA A 82 -0.58 -11.45 -1.46
C ALA A 82 0.86 -11.22 -0.98
N GLY A 83 1.17 -9.97 -0.62
CA GLY A 83 2.47 -9.57 -0.07
C GLY A 83 3.65 -9.79 -1.04
N ALA A 84 3.40 -9.82 -2.35
CA ALA A 84 4.44 -9.70 -3.36
C ALA A 84 5.06 -8.31 -3.28
N THR A 85 6.39 -8.25 -3.39
CA THR A 85 7.12 -7.00 -3.51
C THR A 85 6.94 -6.44 -4.91
N VAL A 86 6.57 -5.17 -5.01
CA VAL A 86 6.58 -4.40 -6.25
C VAL A 86 7.61 -3.29 -6.10
N ALA A 87 8.79 -3.47 -6.71
CA ALA A 87 9.86 -2.49 -6.69
C ALA A 87 9.77 -1.62 -7.95
N VAL A 88 9.77 -0.30 -7.77
CA VAL A 88 9.63 0.68 -8.85
C VAL A 88 10.88 1.55 -8.89
N CYS A 89 11.55 1.53 -10.03
CA CYS A 89 12.70 2.34 -10.36
C CYS A 89 12.25 3.43 -11.33
N THR A 90 12.41 4.70 -10.96
CA THR A 90 12.02 5.84 -11.80
C THR A 90 13.11 6.20 -12.80
N MET A 91 12.74 6.92 -13.87
CA MET A 91 13.63 7.40 -14.94
C MET A 91 14.61 6.31 -15.39
N TYR A 92 14.10 5.08 -15.55
CA TYR A 92 14.92 3.90 -15.79
C TYR A 92 15.63 4.02 -17.13
N ASP A 93 16.95 3.94 -17.10
CA ASP A 93 17.77 3.88 -18.30
C ASP A 93 17.93 2.42 -18.74
N THR A 94 17.29 2.07 -19.87
CA THR A 94 17.33 0.71 -20.41
C THR A 94 18.71 0.29 -20.94
N LYS A 95 19.63 1.23 -21.16
CA LYS A 95 21.00 0.94 -21.64
C LYS A 95 21.94 0.60 -20.49
N THR A 96 21.81 1.32 -19.38
CA THR A 96 22.71 1.19 -18.22
C THR A 96 22.10 0.37 -17.09
N GLY A 97 20.78 0.19 -17.07
CA GLY A 97 20.06 -0.40 -15.96
C GLY A 97 19.93 0.52 -14.75
N ALA A 98 20.30 1.80 -14.87
CA ALA A 98 20.32 2.75 -13.77
C ALA A 98 18.92 3.27 -13.42
N CYS A 99 18.72 3.55 -12.14
CA CYS A 99 17.56 4.24 -11.62
C CYS A 99 17.82 5.73 -11.46
N GLY A 100 16.76 6.51 -11.67
CA GLY A 100 16.68 7.88 -11.23
C GLY A 100 16.70 8.02 -9.71
N PRO A 101 16.64 9.26 -9.20
CA PRO A 101 16.86 9.59 -7.80
C PRO A 101 15.76 9.10 -6.84
N THR A 102 14.68 8.54 -7.37
CA THR A 102 13.52 8.11 -6.57
C THR A 102 13.16 6.66 -6.90
N THR A 103 12.92 5.88 -5.87
CA THR A 103 12.46 4.49 -5.99
C THR A 103 11.33 4.24 -5.00
N PHE A 104 10.42 3.33 -5.34
CA PHE A 104 9.33 2.94 -4.47
C PHE A 104 9.35 1.43 -4.26
N THR A 105 8.93 1.00 -3.08
CA THR A 105 8.70 -0.42 -2.79
C THR A 105 7.31 -0.56 -2.20
N LEU A 106 6.48 -1.37 -2.84
CA LEU A 106 5.12 -1.67 -2.40
C LEU A 106 4.99 -3.14 -2.04
N LYS A 107 3.91 -3.45 -1.33
CA LYS A 107 3.44 -4.82 -1.14
C LYS A 107 2.04 -4.95 -1.73
N THR A 108 1.79 -6.04 -2.45
CA THR A 108 0.42 -6.36 -2.85
C THR A 108 -0.43 -6.67 -1.63
N ASP A 109 -1.70 -6.28 -1.69
CA ASP A 109 -2.67 -6.57 -0.64
C ASP A 109 -3.12 -8.05 -0.65
N GLY A 110 -4.11 -8.40 0.19
CA GLY A 110 -4.66 -9.76 0.26
C GLY A 110 -5.30 -10.26 -1.04
N GLN A 111 -5.68 -9.35 -1.94
CA GLN A 111 -6.27 -9.63 -3.25
C GLN A 111 -5.23 -9.54 -4.38
N GLY A 112 -3.95 -9.36 -4.04
CA GLY A 112 -2.87 -9.26 -5.01
C GLY A 112 -2.80 -7.90 -5.70
N HIS A 113 -3.59 -6.91 -5.29
CA HIS A 113 -3.61 -5.59 -5.91
C HIS A 113 -2.43 -4.74 -5.45
N TYR A 114 -1.95 -3.90 -6.36
CA TYR A 114 -1.01 -2.83 -6.05
C TYR A 114 -1.43 -1.56 -6.79
N GLN A 115 -1.05 -0.42 -6.24
CA GLN A 115 -1.20 0.87 -6.91
C GLN A 115 -0.16 1.86 -6.44
N LEU A 116 0.24 2.77 -7.32
CA LEU A 116 1.14 3.86 -7.02
C LEU A 116 0.78 5.05 -7.89
N TRP A 117 0.52 6.19 -7.26
CA TRP A 117 0.47 7.48 -7.95
C TRP A 117 1.85 8.13 -7.97
N LEU A 118 2.22 8.68 -9.11
CA LEU A 118 3.49 9.36 -9.29
C LEU A 118 3.46 10.37 -10.43
N ASN A 119 4.40 11.32 -10.39
CA ASN A 119 4.56 12.32 -11.45
C ASN A 119 4.98 11.65 -12.78
N LYS A 120 4.35 12.03 -13.91
CA LYS A 120 4.74 11.54 -15.24
C LYS A 120 6.21 11.83 -15.61
N GLY A 121 6.84 12.83 -14.98
CA GLY A 121 8.25 13.17 -15.16
C GLY A 121 9.22 12.07 -14.73
N TYR A 122 8.74 11.09 -13.94
CA TYR A 122 9.51 9.92 -13.56
C TYR A 122 9.57 8.83 -14.62
N ASN A 123 8.98 9.03 -15.80
CA ASN A 123 9.03 8.06 -16.88
C ASN A 123 10.42 7.91 -17.51
N PRO A 124 10.73 6.72 -18.07
CA PRO A 124 9.98 5.46 -17.93
C PRO A 124 10.26 4.81 -16.56
N LEU A 125 9.37 3.91 -16.14
CA LEU A 125 9.55 3.12 -14.92
C LEU A 125 10.02 1.72 -15.27
N GLN A 126 10.95 1.17 -14.50
CA GLN A 126 11.07 -0.27 -14.35
C GLN A 126 10.28 -0.72 -13.12
N VAL A 127 9.44 -1.73 -13.29
CA VAL A 127 8.64 -2.34 -12.23
C VAL A 127 8.98 -3.81 -12.12
N ILE A 128 9.47 -4.23 -10.96
CA ILE A 128 9.85 -5.61 -10.66
C ILE A 128 8.88 -6.19 -9.64
N PHE A 129 8.30 -7.33 -9.97
CA PHE A 129 7.37 -8.09 -9.16
C PHE A 129 8.06 -9.34 -8.64
N ALA A 130 8.12 -9.51 -7.32
CA ALA A 130 8.83 -10.61 -6.70
C ALA A 130 8.10 -11.15 -5.47
N LYS A 131 8.18 -12.48 -5.29
CA LYS A 131 7.69 -13.19 -4.11
C LYS A 131 8.51 -14.46 -3.92
N ASP A 132 8.82 -14.82 -2.68
CA ASP A 132 9.56 -16.05 -2.39
C ASP A 132 8.86 -17.27 -2.99
N GLY A 133 9.65 -18.15 -3.61
CA GLY A 133 9.14 -19.30 -4.35
C GLY A 133 8.65 -19.02 -5.77
N PHE A 134 8.72 -17.77 -6.25
CA PHE A 134 8.37 -17.40 -7.62
C PHE A 134 9.55 -16.79 -8.38
N THR A 135 9.53 -16.93 -9.70
CA THR A 135 10.46 -16.23 -10.60
C THR A 135 10.03 -14.76 -10.71
N PRO A 136 10.92 -13.79 -10.44
CA PRO A 136 10.60 -12.37 -10.58
C PRO A 136 10.24 -12.00 -12.02
N VAL A 137 9.31 -11.06 -12.17
CA VAL A 137 8.91 -10.50 -13.47
C VAL A 137 9.24 -9.02 -13.50
N MET A 138 9.82 -8.56 -14.61
CA MET A 138 10.12 -7.15 -14.85
C MET A 138 9.24 -6.60 -15.97
N LYS A 139 8.75 -5.37 -15.80
CA LYS A 139 7.99 -4.61 -16.80
C LYS A 139 8.55 -3.20 -16.91
N ILE A 140 8.54 -2.64 -18.13
CA ILE A 140 8.75 -1.20 -18.34
C ILE A 140 7.39 -0.56 -18.54
N VAL A 141 7.08 0.44 -17.70
CA VAL A 141 5.77 1.11 -17.66
C VAL A 141 5.97 2.60 -17.86
N LYS A 142 5.04 3.27 -18.55
CA LYS A 142 4.99 4.72 -18.67
C LYS A 142 3.70 5.23 -18.07
N VAL A 143 3.83 6.13 -17.10
CA VAL A 143 2.74 6.85 -16.45
C VAL A 143 2.13 7.86 -17.42
N GLN A 144 0.81 7.91 -17.46
CA GLN A 144 0.06 8.91 -18.20
C GLN A 144 -0.64 9.85 -17.22
N LYS A 145 -0.52 11.16 -17.45
CA LYS A 145 -1.12 12.18 -16.58
C LYS A 145 -2.63 11.98 -16.47
N GLY A 146 -3.16 11.96 -15.25
CA GLY A 146 -4.59 11.84 -14.97
C GLY A 146 -5.18 10.46 -15.24
N GLU A 147 -4.37 9.51 -15.70
CA GLU A 147 -4.83 8.19 -16.12
C GLU A 147 -4.33 7.10 -15.18
N THR A 148 -5.03 5.95 -15.23
CA THR A 148 -4.56 4.71 -14.60
C THR A 148 -3.99 3.81 -15.68
N VAL A 149 -2.71 3.49 -15.56
CA VAL A 149 -2.01 2.52 -16.39
C VAL A 149 -2.06 1.17 -15.70
N THR A 150 -2.89 0.27 -16.23
CA THR A 150 -3.04 -1.08 -15.68
C THR A 150 -1.89 -1.98 -16.11
N THR A 151 -1.27 -2.69 -15.18
CA THR A 151 -0.19 -3.65 -15.45
C THR A 151 -0.38 -4.89 -14.58
N ASP A 152 -1.15 -5.84 -15.10
CA ASP A 152 -1.34 -7.14 -14.44
C ASP A 152 -0.16 -8.07 -14.71
N VAL A 153 0.20 -8.87 -13.71
CA VAL A 153 1.34 -9.77 -13.76
C VAL A 153 0.99 -11.15 -13.24
N LYS A 154 1.46 -12.16 -13.95
CA LYS A 154 1.43 -13.56 -13.52
C LYS A 154 2.84 -13.99 -13.12
N LEU A 155 2.99 -14.46 -11.88
CA LEU A 155 4.22 -15.05 -11.36
C LEU A 155 4.17 -16.57 -11.48
N THR A 156 5.29 -17.14 -11.95
CA THR A 156 5.46 -18.59 -12.09
C THR A 156 6.31 -19.11 -10.94
N ALA A 157 5.94 -20.26 -10.37
CA ALA A 157 6.72 -20.90 -9.33
C ALA A 157 8.15 -21.21 -9.81
N ASN A 158 9.13 -21.01 -8.94
CA ASN A 158 10.53 -21.30 -9.21
C ASN A 158 10.85 -22.73 -8.72
N SER A 159 11.09 -23.65 -9.66
CA SER A 159 11.35 -25.07 -9.39
C SER A 159 12.64 -25.33 -8.61
N ALA A 160 13.64 -24.46 -8.73
CA ALA A 160 14.86 -24.56 -7.93
C ALA A 160 14.58 -24.25 -6.45
N PHE A 161 13.71 -23.28 -6.18
CA PHE A 161 13.31 -22.92 -4.82
C PHE A 161 12.50 -24.04 -4.16
N SER A 162 11.55 -24.66 -4.88
CA SER A 162 10.76 -25.77 -4.36
C SER A 162 11.63 -26.98 -4.00
N THR A 163 12.64 -27.28 -4.83
CA THR A 163 13.57 -28.40 -4.60
C THR A 163 14.39 -28.17 -3.34
N ALA A 164 14.94 -26.95 -3.16
CA ALA A 164 15.70 -26.59 -1.97
C ALA A 164 14.87 -26.68 -0.68
N LYS A 165 13.62 -26.20 -0.70
CA LYS A 165 12.72 -26.26 0.46
C LYS A 165 12.41 -27.71 0.86
N THR A 166 12.17 -28.59 -0.11
CA THR A 166 11.94 -30.02 0.15
C THR A 166 13.18 -30.67 0.76
N GLN A 167 14.38 -30.40 0.24
CA GLN A 167 15.61 -30.95 0.78
C GLN A 167 15.87 -30.51 2.22
N GLN A 168 15.62 -29.24 2.52
CA GLN A 168 15.73 -28.72 3.88
C GLN A 168 14.75 -29.42 4.83
N TYR A 169 13.49 -29.59 4.43
CA TYR A 169 12.49 -30.30 5.23
C TYR A 169 12.92 -31.75 5.55
N LEU A 170 13.46 -32.47 4.56
CA LEU A 170 13.98 -33.82 4.77
C LEU A 170 15.13 -33.84 5.78
N ASN A 171 16.08 -32.91 5.65
CA ASN A 171 17.22 -32.80 6.57
C ASN A 171 16.78 -32.50 8.02
N ASP A 172 15.81 -31.59 8.19
CA ASP A 172 15.30 -31.22 9.50
C ASP A 172 14.49 -32.36 10.15
N THR A 173 13.74 -33.11 9.34
CA THR A 173 12.98 -34.28 9.81
C THR A 173 13.92 -35.41 10.25
N ILE A 174 14.96 -35.70 9.46
CA ILE A 174 15.98 -36.73 9.80
C ILE A 174 16.75 -36.36 11.08
N LYS A 175 17.04 -35.07 11.30
CA LYS A 175 17.68 -34.61 12.54
C LYS A 175 16.80 -34.77 13.78
N ARG A 176 15.48 -34.68 13.65
CA ARG A 176 14.52 -34.84 14.77
C ARG A 176 14.21 -36.30 15.11
N SER A 177 14.52 -37.23 14.20
CA SER A 177 14.34 -38.68 14.41
C SER A 177 15.57 -39.37 15.01
N LYS A 178 16.61 -38.61 15.39
CA LYS A 178 17.80 -39.08 16.12
C LYS A 178 17.84 -38.40 17.47
#